data_AF-A0A9W4HX75-F1
#
_entry.id   AF-A0A9W4HX75-F1
#
_cell.length_a   1.000
_cell.length_b   1.000
_cell.length_c   1.000
_cell.angle_alpha   90.00
_cell.angle_beta   90.00
_cell.angle_gamma   90.00
#
_symmetry.space_group_name_H-M   'P 1'
#
loop_
_entity.id
_entity.type
_entity.pdbx_description
1 polymer ?
#
loop_
_entity_poly.entity_id
_entity_poly.type
_entity_poly.pdbx_seq_one_letter_code
_entity_poly.pdbx_strand_id
1 'polypeptide(L)'
;MLFLTFYYSGEASKIQNQKFYRSTVDAMKAKEANHAKTQEKIQNAMHAPGTTPGAGTGAGAGAGADNGPAQKAAIPPANEETEDIPIAGRTKMTVPKKQGTDVKEAQGESDQKSEEDKEREMKEKKEAEAKSELDDILKRAPVVVFSKSYCPHSKRAKTILLEHYAIQPKPFVVELDQHPLGPYLQALLGQKTGRRTVPNVLVSGTSIGGGDDIAALEQSDELASKLKSLGGKWIVDVEHLEVEKGL
;
A
#
# COMPACT_ATOMS: atom_id res chain seq x y z
N MET A 1 -50.46 -19.94 -23.47
CA MET A 1 -49.58 -18.77 -23.25
C MET A 1 -48.46 -19.19 -22.31
N LEU A 2 -47.23 -18.73 -22.55
CA LEU A 2 -46.08 -18.99 -21.68
C LEU A 2 -45.84 -17.75 -20.81
N PHE A 3 -45.96 -17.87 -19.48
CA PHE A 3 -45.73 -16.75 -18.57
C PHE A 3 -44.24 -16.56 -18.31
N LEU A 4 -43.65 -15.51 -18.90
CA LEU A 4 -42.26 -15.14 -18.67
C LEU A 4 -42.14 -14.30 -17.38
N THR A 5 -41.93 -14.98 -16.25
CA THR A 5 -41.81 -14.32 -14.94
C THR A 5 -40.47 -13.61 -14.78
N PHE A 6 -40.44 -12.30 -15.02
CA PHE A 6 -39.28 -11.45 -14.73
C PHE A 6 -39.00 -11.42 -13.22
N TYR A 7 -37.90 -12.05 -12.80
CA TYR A 7 -37.44 -12.07 -11.42
C TYR A 7 -36.72 -10.76 -11.08
N TYR A 8 -37.46 -9.77 -10.60
CA TYR A 8 -36.92 -8.45 -10.27
C TYR A 8 -36.22 -8.49 -8.90
N SER A 9 -34.90 -8.73 -8.89
CA SER A 9 -34.10 -8.86 -7.66
C SER A 9 -34.01 -7.55 -6.87
N GLY A 10 -34.91 -7.38 -5.89
CA GLY A 10 -35.03 -6.20 -5.03
C GLY A 10 -33.94 -6.04 -3.96
N GLU A 11 -32.66 -6.07 -4.32
CA GLU A 11 -31.51 -5.91 -3.41
C GLU A 11 -30.71 -4.60 -3.65
N ALA A 12 -31.32 -3.58 -4.26
CA ALA A 12 -30.69 -2.27 -4.46
C ALA A 12 -30.53 -1.43 -3.17
N SER A 13 -31.23 -1.79 -2.09
CA SER A 13 -31.39 -0.92 -0.90
C SER A 13 -30.36 -1.12 0.21
N LYS A 14 -29.52 -2.16 0.16
CA LYS A 14 -28.57 -2.49 1.27
C LYS A 14 -27.21 -1.76 1.20
N ILE A 15 -26.86 -1.15 0.06
CA ILE A 15 -25.53 -0.56 -0.16
C ILE A 15 -25.42 0.86 0.44
N GLN A 16 -26.52 1.59 0.63
CA GLN A 16 -26.50 2.99 1.06
C GLN A 16 -26.09 3.23 2.53
N ASN A 17 -25.99 2.21 3.38
CA ASN A 17 -25.71 2.36 4.81
C ASN A 17 -24.23 2.15 5.20
N GLN A 18 -23.33 2.09 4.22
CA GLN A 18 -21.87 2.07 4.43
C GLN A 18 -21.36 3.49 4.73
N LYS A 19 -20.69 3.70 5.88
CA LYS A 19 -20.10 5.01 6.28
C LYS A 19 -19.23 5.63 5.17
N PHE A 20 -18.45 4.78 4.49
CA PHE A 20 -17.55 5.18 3.40
C PHE A 20 -18.28 5.85 2.23
N TYR A 21 -19.42 5.30 1.80
CA TYR A 21 -20.19 5.83 0.67
C TYR A 21 -20.79 7.22 0.97
N ARG A 22 -21.26 7.43 2.20
CA ARG A 22 -21.71 8.76 2.64
C ARG A 22 -20.57 9.77 2.63
N SER A 23 -19.41 9.40 3.19
CA SER A 23 -18.24 10.28 3.24
C SER A 23 -17.73 10.73 1.86
N THR A 24 -17.81 9.88 0.83
CA THR A 24 -17.38 10.27 -0.53
C THR A 24 -18.43 11.13 -1.24
N VAL A 25 -19.72 10.84 -1.07
CA VAL A 25 -20.82 11.67 -1.62
C VAL A 25 -20.86 13.06 -0.98
N ASP A 26 -20.75 13.15 0.35
CA ASP A 26 -20.73 14.42 1.07
C ASP A 26 -19.50 15.27 0.68
N ALA A 27 -18.33 14.64 0.48
CA ALA A 27 -17.12 15.32 0.01
C ALA A 27 -17.24 15.83 -1.44
N MET A 28 -17.82 15.04 -2.35
CA MET A 28 -18.07 15.47 -3.74
C MET A 28 -19.05 16.65 -3.77
N LYS A 29 -20.17 16.55 -3.05
CA LYS A 29 -21.18 17.61 -2.96
C LYS A 29 -20.65 18.91 -2.34
N ALA A 30 -19.75 18.81 -1.35
CA ALA A 30 -19.05 19.98 -0.80
C ALA A 30 -18.12 20.64 -1.82
N LYS A 31 -17.41 19.85 -2.65
CA LYS A 31 -16.57 20.35 -3.74
C LYS A 31 -17.40 21.02 -4.83
N GLU A 32 -18.51 20.42 -5.24
CA GLU A 32 -19.47 21.00 -6.19
C GLU A 32 -20.02 22.35 -5.69
N ALA A 33 -20.45 22.43 -4.42
CA ALA A 33 -20.93 23.68 -3.83
C ALA A 33 -19.88 24.80 -3.81
N ASN A 34 -18.60 24.46 -3.64
CA ASN A 34 -17.49 25.42 -3.71
C ASN A 34 -17.15 25.84 -5.14
N HIS A 35 -17.22 24.92 -6.12
CA HIS A 35 -17.13 25.25 -7.54
C HIS A 35 -18.29 26.17 -7.99
N ALA A 36 -19.53 25.85 -7.60
CA ALA A 36 -20.71 26.65 -7.91
C ALA A 36 -20.59 28.08 -7.37
N LYS A 37 -20.20 28.26 -6.09
CA LYS A 37 -19.95 29.59 -5.51
C LYS A 37 -18.81 30.35 -6.19
N THR A 38 -17.78 29.64 -6.66
CA THR A 38 -16.69 30.25 -7.42
C THR A 38 -17.18 30.73 -8.78
N GLN A 39 -18.00 29.92 -9.46
CA GLN A 39 -18.58 30.22 -10.76
C GLN A 39 -19.63 31.34 -10.68
N GLU A 40 -20.47 31.38 -9.64
CA GLU A 40 -21.40 32.48 -9.34
C GLU A 40 -20.65 33.80 -9.08
N LYS A 41 -19.55 33.77 -8.32
CA LYS A 41 -18.70 34.94 -8.09
C LYS A 41 -18.04 35.46 -9.37
N ILE A 42 -17.78 34.59 -10.35
CA ILE A 42 -17.30 34.97 -11.68
C ILE A 42 -18.46 35.50 -12.55
N GLN A 43 -19.65 34.90 -12.48
CA GLN A 43 -20.86 35.31 -13.20
C GLN A 43 -21.32 36.73 -12.80
N ASN A 44 -21.26 37.05 -11.50
CA ASN A 44 -21.62 38.38 -10.98
C ASN A 44 -20.55 39.45 -11.29
N ALA A 45 -19.34 39.06 -11.68
CA ALA A 45 -18.29 40.00 -12.10
C ALA A 45 -18.40 40.42 -13.58
N MET A 46 -19.25 39.77 -14.39
CA MET A 46 -19.38 40.00 -15.83
C MET A 46 -20.69 40.69 -16.27
N HIS A 47 -21.46 41.26 -15.33
CA HIS A 47 -22.75 41.90 -15.62
C HIS A 47 -22.84 43.35 -15.10
N ALA A 48 -22.26 44.30 -15.84
CA ALA A 48 -22.51 45.74 -15.71
C ALA A 48 -22.68 46.36 -17.13
N PRO A 49 -23.72 47.18 -17.40
CA PRO A 49 -24.11 47.54 -18.77
C PRO A 49 -23.62 48.93 -19.25
N GLY A 50 -23.35 49.03 -20.57
CA GLY A 50 -23.11 50.28 -21.31
C GLY A 50 -21.63 50.74 -21.32
N THR A 51 -21.09 51.35 -22.38
CA THR A 51 -21.70 51.85 -23.64
C THR A 51 -20.66 51.88 -24.77
N THR A 52 -21.09 51.59 -26.00
CA THR A 52 -20.31 51.66 -27.27
C THR A 52 -20.60 53.00 -28.01
N PRO A 53 -19.96 53.37 -29.15
CA PRO A 53 -19.01 52.62 -30.00
C PRO A 53 -17.73 53.37 -30.43
N GLY A 54 -16.84 52.67 -31.14
CA GLY A 54 -15.74 53.24 -31.92
C GLY A 54 -15.16 52.19 -32.87
N ALA A 55 -14.84 52.57 -34.11
CA ALA A 55 -14.31 51.66 -35.15
C ALA A 55 -12.95 52.16 -35.66
N GLY A 56 -12.02 51.24 -35.94
CA GLY A 56 -10.68 51.59 -36.45
C GLY A 56 -9.85 50.37 -36.85
N THR A 57 -9.33 50.40 -38.07
CA THR A 57 -8.44 49.41 -38.67
C THR A 57 -7.02 49.43 -38.09
N GLY A 58 -6.29 48.31 -38.14
CA GLY A 58 -4.85 48.29 -37.89
C GLY A 58 -4.24 46.89 -37.86
N ALA A 59 -3.05 46.73 -38.44
CA ALA A 59 -2.23 45.53 -38.34
C ALA A 59 -0.81 45.92 -37.88
N GLY A 60 -0.11 45.01 -37.20
CA GLY A 60 1.27 45.23 -36.77
C GLY A 60 1.80 44.12 -35.88
N ALA A 61 3.12 43.88 -35.96
CA ALA A 61 3.85 42.97 -35.09
C ALA A 61 5.01 43.73 -34.42
N GLY A 62 5.45 43.26 -33.25
CA GLY A 62 6.60 43.84 -32.55
C GLY A 62 6.62 43.44 -31.08
N ALA A 63 7.83 43.25 -30.54
CA ALA A 63 8.05 43.05 -29.11
C ALA A 63 8.54 44.36 -28.45
N GLY A 64 8.29 44.51 -27.16
CA GLY A 64 8.74 45.66 -26.38
C GLY A 64 8.39 45.48 -24.90
N ALA A 65 9.17 46.12 -24.03
CA ALA A 65 8.94 46.17 -22.59
C ALA A 65 8.59 47.61 -22.16
N ASP A 66 8.69 47.85 -20.85
CA ASP A 66 8.84 49.16 -20.22
C ASP A 66 7.59 49.93 -19.76
N ASN A 67 7.85 50.80 -18.79
CA ASN A 67 7.02 51.39 -17.74
C ASN A 67 6.17 52.58 -18.22
N GLY A 68 5.14 52.99 -17.45
CA GLY A 68 4.50 54.29 -17.67
C GLY A 68 3.47 54.69 -16.58
N PRO A 69 3.35 55.99 -16.18
CA PRO A 69 3.15 56.26 -14.75
C PRO A 69 2.08 57.31 -14.33
N ALA A 70 1.55 57.12 -13.12
CA ALA A 70 0.98 58.16 -12.22
C ALA A 70 -0.31 58.88 -12.74
N GLN A 71 -1.00 59.80 -12.03
CA GLN A 71 -0.73 60.68 -10.86
C GLN A 71 -1.98 60.72 -9.91
N LYS A 72 -1.86 60.71 -8.57
CA LYS A 72 -1.66 61.86 -7.61
C LYS A 72 -2.95 62.71 -7.42
N ALA A 73 -3.31 63.31 -6.28
CA ALA A 73 -2.66 63.61 -4.98
C ALA A 73 -3.70 63.49 -3.81
N ALA A 74 -3.47 63.82 -2.52
CA ALA A 74 -2.38 64.50 -1.79
C ALA A 74 -2.29 63.94 -0.33
N ILE A 75 -1.12 63.50 0.20
CA ILE A 75 -0.04 64.17 1.01
C ILE A 75 -0.45 64.90 2.34
N PRO A 76 0.41 64.92 3.39
CA PRO A 76 0.00 64.63 4.78
C PRO A 76 0.48 65.68 5.82
N PRO A 77 0.56 65.35 7.13
CA PRO A 77 1.81 64.86 7.79
C PRO A 77 1.52 63.66 8.76
N ALA A 78 2.41 63.00 9.54
CA ALA A 78 3.87 62.87 9.80
C ALA A 78 4.04 61.65 10.78
N ASN A 79 5.20 61.05 11.11
CA ASN A 79 6.59 61.00 10.62
C ASN A 79 7.29 59.69 11.13
N GLU A 80 8.46 59.38 10.59
CA GLU A 80 9.59 58.56 11.12
C GLU A 80 9.36 57.17 11.80
N GLU A 81 9.62 56.13 10.99
CA GLU A 81 10.45 54.92 11.23
C GLU A 81 10.26 53.91 12.41
N THR A 82 10.03 52.65 11.98
CA THR A 82 10.45 51.33 12.52
C THR A 82 9.96 50.77 13.88
N GLU A 83 9.31 49.60 13.78
CA GLU A 83 9.46 48.29 14.50
C GLU A 83 9.86 48.28 16.02
N ASP A 84 9.32 47.42 16.89
CA ASP A 84 8.88 46.03 16.66
C ASP A 84 7.83 45.50 17.71
N ILE A 85 7.42 44.22 17.58
CA ILE A 85 6.41 43.41 18.33
C ILE A 85 6.02 43.86 19.76
N PRO A 86 4.70 44.01 20.05
CA PRO A 86 4.04 43.02 20.92
C PRO A 86 2.55 42.74 20.58
N ILE A 87 2.15 41.45 20.50
CA ILE A 87 0.76 41.05 20.23
C ILE A 87 -0.09 41.07 21.52
N ALA A 88 -0.82 42.15 21.78
CA ALA A 88 -1.65 42.30 22.99
C ALA A 88 -3.08 42.91 22.79
N GLY A 89 -3.73 42.65 21.65
CA GLY A 89 -5.21 42.68 21.51
C GLY A 89 -5.90 44.05 21.29
N ARG A 90 -7.24 44.17 21.39
CA ARG A 90 -8.27 43.14 21.68
C ARG A 90 -9.69 43.54 21.23
N THR A 91 -10.31 42.75 20.35
CA THR A 91 -11.78 42.59 20.24
C THR A 91 -12.14 41.11 20.44
N LYS A 92 -12.12 40.65 21.70
CA LYS A 92 -13.33 40.28 22.44
C LYS A 92 -14.19 39.21 21.73
N MET A 93 -13.83 37.94 21.93
CA MET A 93 -14.73 36.80 21.80
C MET A 93 -14.79 36.08 23.17
N THR A 94 -15.97 35.59 23.56
CA THR A 94 -16.22 35.09 24.92
C THR A 94 -16.25 33.56 24.94
N VAL A 95 -15.52 32.95 25.87
CA VAL A 95 -15.50 31.50 26.09
C VAL A 95 -15.66 31.22 27.59
N PRO A 96 -16.56 30.32 28.02
CA PRO A 96 -16.75 30.01 29.44
C PRO A 96 -15.54 29.22 29.99
N LYS A 97 -14.91 29.77 31.03
CA LYS A 97 -13.78 29.16 31.73
C LYS A 97 -14.29 28.22 32.82
N LYS A 98 -14.18 26.90 32.64
CA LYS A 98 -14.09 26.00 33.82
C LYS A 98 -12.75 26.26 34.50
N GLN A 99 -12.80 26.55 35.80
CA GLN A 99 -11.60 26.71 36.62
C GLN A 99 -11.02 25.33 36.91
N GLY A 100 -9.68 25.23 36.90
CA GLY A 100 -9.02 24.18 37.67
C GLY A 100 -9.08 24.52 39.15
N THR A 101 -9.27 23.51 39.98
CA THR A 101 -9.00 23.54 41.42
C THR A 101 -8.04 22.41 41.71
N ASP A 102 -6.89 22.71 42.30
CA ASP A 102 -5.86 21.72 42.60
C ASP A 102 -6.37 20.69 43.62
N VAL A 103 -6.50 19.44 43.18
CA VAL A 103 -6.67 18.28 44.06
C VAL A 103 -5.63 17.26 43.66
N LYS A 104 -4.77 16.88 44.63
CA LYS A 104 -3.86 15.75 44.46
C LYS A 104 -4.67 14.46 44.55
N GLU A 105 -4.76 13.72 43.46
CA GLU A 105 -5.10 12.29 43.51
C GLU A 105 -4.37 11.56 42.39
N ALA A 106 -3.78 10.41 42.71
CA ALA A 106 -2.97 9.63 41.80
C ALA A 106 -3.72 8.38 41.35
N GLN A 107 -4.19 8.36 40.10
CA GLN A 107 -4.68 7.18 39.38
C GLN A 107 -4.94 7.50 37.90
N GLY A 108 -4.82 6.48 37.03
CA GLY A 108 -5.41 6.50 35.69
C GLY A 108 -4.55 7.05 34.55
N GLU A 109 -3.40 6.42 34.27
CA GLU A 109 -2.83 6.49 32.92
C GLU A 109 -3.81 5.80 31.94
N SER A 110 -4.33 6.54 30.97
CA SER A 110 -5.54 6.15 30.25
C SER A 110 -5.26 5.29 29.01
N ASP A 111 -5.07 3.98 29.21
CA ASP A 111 -4.79 2.94 28.20
C ASP A 111 -5.92 2.64 27.18
N GLN A 112 -6.66 3.67 26.75
CA GLN A 112 -7.67 3.57 25.68
C GLN A 112 -7.07 3.68 24.27
N LYS A 113 -5.98 2.96 24.03
CA LYS A 113 -5.50 2.68 22.67
C LYS A 113 -6.56 1.86 21.91
N SER A 114 -6.90 2.28 20.69
CA SER A 114 -7.97 1.68 19.90
C SER A 114 -7.67 0.22 19.50
N GLU A 115 -8.72 -0.54 19.16
CA GLU A 115 -8.57 -1.93 18.69
C GLU A 115 -7.83 -1.98 17.33
N GLU A 116 -8.10 -1.04 16.42
CA GLU A 116 -7.37 -0.92 15.15
C GLU A 116 -5.87 -0.70 15.36
N ASP A 117 -5.49 0.20 16.27
CA ASP A 117 -4.08 0.53 16.50
C ASP A 117 -3.35 -0.61 17.23
N LYS A 118 -4.07 -1.44 18.01
CA LYS A 118 -3.56 -2.67 18.62
C LYS A 118 -3.35 -3.76 17.57
N GLU A 119 -4.27 -3.92 16.62
CA GLU A 119 -4.12 -4.88 15.51
C GLU A 119 -2.94 -4.49 14.59
N ARG A 120 -2.77 -3.21 14.28
CA ARG A 120 -1.65 -2.69 13.46
C ARG A 120 -0.29 -3.01 14.09
N GLU A 121 -0.08 -2.70 15.38
CA GLU A 121 1.16 -3.04 16.09
C GLU A 121 1.42 -4.55 16.15
N MET A 122 0.38 -5.35 16.39
CA MET A 122 0.50 -6.82 16.39
C MET A 122 0.85 -7.38 15.00
N LYS A 123 0.36 -6.76 13.93
CA LYS A 123 0.69 -7.08 12.54
C LYS A 123 2.13 -6.69 12.21
N GLU A 124 2.56 -5.48 12.57
CA GLU A 124 3.94 -4.99 12.37
C GLU A 124 4.96 -5.84 13.14
N LYS A 125 4.66 -6.21 14.39
CA LYS A 125 5.48 -7.13 15.19
C LYS A 125 5.62 -8.49 14.50
N LYS A 126 4.52 -9.11 14.03
CA LYS A 126 4.57 -10.38 13.30
C LYS A 126 5.29 -10.28 11.95
N GLU A 127 5.23 -9.13 11.27
CA GLU A 127 6.01 -8.88 10.06
C GLU A 127 7.51 -8.70 10.33
N ALA A 128 7.90 -8.18 11.50
CA ALA A 128 9.30 -8.14 11.92
C ALA A 128 9.81 -9.54 12.33
N GLU A 129 9.02 -10.27 13.12
CA GLU A 129 9.27 -11.65 13.56
C GLU A 129 9.46 -12.58 12.35
N ALA A 130 8.54 -12.50 11.36
CA ALA A 130 8.59 -13.31 10.15
C ALA A 130 9.77 -12.95 9.21
N LYS A 131 10.36 -11.76 9.31
CA LYS A 131 11.60 -11.42 8.58
C LYS A 131 12.79 -12.15 9.19
N SER A 132 12.92 -12.15 10.53
CA SER A 132 13.97 -12.92 11.21
C SER A 132 13.82 -14.41 10.94
N GLU A 133 12.62 -14.96 11.15
CA GLU A 133 12.33 -16.38 10.94
C GLU A 133 12.60 -16.82 9.50
N LEU A 134 12.22 -16.01 8.49
CA LEU A 134 12.56 -16.31 7.09
C LEU A 134 14.07 -16.37 6.88
N ASP A 135 14.82 -15.41 7.42
CA ASP A 135 16.27 -15.35 7.25
C ASP A 135 16.98 -16.43 8.07
N ASP A 136 16.39 -16.95 9.15
CA ASP A 136 16.88 -18.10 9.92
C ASP A 136 16.54 -19.44 9.28
N ILE A 137 15.35 -19.59 8.68
CA ILE A 137 14.98 -20.72 7.82
C ILE A 137 15.97 -20.85 6.65
N LEU A 138 16.31 -19.73 6.00
CA LEU A 138 17.28 -19.69 4.88
C LEU A 138 18.70 -20.10 5.27
N LYS A 139 19.05 -20.12 6.57
CA LYS A 139 20.34 -20.60 7.08
C LYS A 139 20.34 -22.11 7.38
N ARG A 140 19.17 -22.78 7.43
CA ARG A 140 19.05 -24.20 7.82
C ARG A 140 19.61 -25.17 6.78
N ALA A 141 19.41 -24.90 5.50
CA ALA A 141 19.86 -25.73 4.39
C ALA A 141 20.01 -24.87 3.12
N PRO A 142 20.90 -25.24 2.18
CA PRO A 142 21.02 -24.51 0.91
C PRO A 142 19.79 -24.66 0.02
N VAL A 143 19.03 -25.75 0.16
CA VAL A 143 17.75 -25.99 -0.53
C VAL A 143 16.62 -25.94 0.49
N VAL A 144 15.66 -25.03 0.27
CA VAL A 144 14.48 -24.86 1.13
C VAL A 144 13.21 -24.98 0.32
N VAL A 145 12.28 -25.83 0.75
CA VAL A 145 10.98 -26.07 0.11
C VAL A 145 9.88 -25.47 0.99
N PHE A 146 9.40 -24.29 0.61
CA PHE A 146 8.17 -23.73 1.19
C PHE A 146 6.97 -24.42 0.57
N SER A 147 6.17 -25.08 1.40
CA SER A 147 5.13 -26.04 1.04
C SER A 147 3.81 -25.69 1.73
N LYS A 148 2.73 -26.38 1.36
CA LYS A 148 1.58 -26.58 2.25
C LYS A 148 1.18 -28.04 2.29
N SER A 149 0.80 -28.55 3.46
CA SER A 149 0.64 -29.99 3.70
C SER A 149 -0.40 -30.64 2.79
N TYR A 150 -1.47 -29.90 2.47
CA TYR A 150 -2.58 -30.32 1.61
C TYR A 150 -2.37 -30.07 0.10
N CYS A 151 -1.25 -29.45 -0.32
CA CYS A 151 -1.08 -29.01 -1.71
C CYS A 151 -0.46 -30.10 -2.61
N PRO A 152 -1.13 -30.57 -3.69
CA PRO A 152 -0.61 -31.65 -4.53
C PRO A 152 0.66 -31.27 -5.29
N HIS A 153 0.79 -30.04 -5.78
CA HIS A 153 2.02 -29.54 -6.40
C HIS A 153 3.18 -29.51 -5.39
N SER A 154 2.89 -29.25 -4.10
CA SER A 154 3.89 -29.28 -3.03
C SER A 154 4.28 -30.70 -2.65
N LYS A 155 3.34 -31.66 -2.64
CA LYS A 155 3.67 -33.08 -2.51
C LYS A 155 4.61 -33.52 -3.63
N ARG A 156 4.29 -33.24 -4.90
CA ARG A 156 5.13 -33.64 -6.04
C ARG A 156 6.55 -33.05 -5.97
N ALA A 157 6.69 -31.77 -5.64
CA ALA A 157 8.00 -31.14 -5.48
C ALA A 157 8.81 -31.77 -4.33
N LYS A 158 8.17 -32.10 -3.21
CA LYS A 158 8.82 -32.80 -2.09
C LYS A 158 9.25 -34.22 -2.47
N THR A 159 8.41 -34.98 -3.16
CA THR A 159 8.76 -36.35 -3.60
C THR A 159 9.95 -36.34 -4.54
N ILE A 160 10.01 -35.43 -5.53
CA ILE A 160 11.21 -35.27 -6.36
C ILE A 160 12.44 -34.94 -5.47
N LEU A 161 12.39 -33.86 -4.69
CA LEU A 161 13.55 -33.35 -3.96
C LEU A 161 13.97 -34.16 -2.72
N LEU A 162 13.20 -35.17 -2.29
CA LEU A 162 13.45 -35.95 -1.06
C LEU A 162 13.42 -37.48 -1.27
N GLU A 163 12.85 -37.96 -2.37
CA GLU A 163 12.68 -39.39 -2.68
C GLU A 163 13.37 -39.76 -4.01
N HIS A 164 13.43 -38.86 -5.00
CA HIS A 164 14.15 -39.09 -6.27
C HIS A 164 15.62 -38.64 -6.24
N TYR A 165 16.07 -37.89 -5.22
CA TYR A 165 17.47 -37.44 -5.11
C TYR A 165 18.05 -37.60 -3.72
N ALA A 166 19.31 -38.02 -3.68
CA ALA A 166 20.20 -37.81 -2.54
C ALA A 166 20.86 -36.42 -2.68
N ILE A 167 20.22 -35.38 -2.11
CA ILE A 167 20.79 -34.03 -1.97
C ILE A 167 21.43 -33.91 -0.59
N GLN A 168 22.70 -33.49 -0.53
CA GLN A 168 23.44 -33.28 0.71
C GLN A 168 23.99 -31.84 0.77
N PRO A 169 23.67 -31.03 1.81
CA PRO A 169 22.77 -31.29 2.92
C PRO A 169 21.31 -31.49 2.50
N LYS A 170 20.58 -32.36 3.23
CA LYS A 170 19.16 -32.67 2.97
C LYS A 170 18.30 -31.38 2.90
N PRO A 171 17.42 -31.23 1.89
CA PRO A 171 16.55 -30.07 1.78
C PRO A 171 15.63 -29.87 2.99
N PHE A 172 15.47 -28.62 3.42
CA PHE A 172 14.62 -28.27 4.55
C PHE A 172 13.20 -27.92 4.07
N VAL A 173 12.16 -28.46 4.72
CA VAL A 173 10.75 -28.26 4.34
C VAL A 173 10.06 -27.38 5.37
N VAL A 174 9.29 -26.40 4.91
CA VAL A 174 8.46 -25.53 5.77
C VAL A 174 7.01 -25.57 5.27
N GLU A 175 6.12 -26.16 6.06
CA GLU A 175 4.68 -26.21 5.79
C GLU A 175 4.00 -24.90 6.25
N LEU A 176 3.77 -23.98 5.31
CA LEU A 176 3.27 -22.63 5.57
C LEU A 176 1.81 -22.58 6.08
N ASP A 177 1.09 -23.69 6.04
CA ASP A 177 -0.23 -23.88 6.66
C ASP A 177 -0.17 -24.32 8.12
N GLN A 178 0.98 -24.85 8.56
CA GLN A 178 1.21 -25.31 9.94
C GLN A 178 2.09 -24.35 10.74
N HIS A 179 2.81 -23.45 10.06
CA HIS A 179 3.70 -22.48 10.69
C HIS A 179 2.95 -21.28 11.32
N PRO A 180 3.22 -20.86 12.57
CA PRO A 180 2.52 -19.75 13.23
C PRO A 180 2.60 -18.40 12.49
N LEU A 181 3.73 -18.16 11.82
CA LEU A 181 3.97 -16.99 10.98
C LEU A 181 3.69 -17.24 9.48
N GLY A 182 3.10 -18.38 9.13
CA GLY A 182 2.94 -18.88 7.75
C GLY A 182 2.40 -17.86 6.73
N PRO A 183 1.31 -17.12 7.01
CA PRO A 183 0.80 -16.08 6.12
C PRO A 183 1.79 -14.92 5.89
N TYR A 184 2.54 -14.53 6.92
CA TYR A 184 3.54 -13.48 6.87
C TYR A 184 4.78 -13.93 6.09
N LEU A 185 5.25 -15.17 6.33
CA LEU A 185 6.30 -15.81 5.53
C LEU A 185 5.89 -15.90 4.05
N GLN A 186 4.66 -16.32 3.73
CA GLN A 186 4.16 -16.39 2.36
C GLN A 186 4.12 -15.00 1.68
N ALA A 187 3.76 -13.95 2.43
CA ALA A 187 3.80 -12.57 1.94
C ALA A 187 5.24 -12.09 1.68
N LEU A 188 6.17 -12.36 2.60
CA LEU A 188 7.59 -12.00 2.46
C LEU A 188 8.28 -12.76 1.31
N LEU A 189 7.96 -14.03 1.11
CA LEU A 189 8.40 -14.81 -0.07
C LEU A 189 7.86 -14.19 -1.37
N GLY A 190 6.58 -13.82 -1.37
CA GLY A 190 5.95 -13.11 -2.48
C GLY A 190 6.54 -11.72 -2.78
N GLN A 191 7.28 -11.12 -1.82
CA GLN A 191 8.03 -9.87 -2.00
C GLN A 191 9.49 -10.16 -2.43
N LYS A 192 10.22 -11.02 -1.70
CA LYS A 192 11.64 -11.33 -1.95
C LYS A 192 11.88 -12.11 -3.25
N THR A 193 10.95 -12.97 -3.67
CA THR A 193 11.14 -13.89 -4.82
C THR A 193 10.07 -13.76 -5.91
N GLY A 194 9.12 -12.83 -5.76
CA GLY A 194 7.97 -12.64 -6.67
C GLY A 194 6.91 -13.77 -6.65
N ARG A 195 7.25 -14.97 -6.15
CA ARG A 195 6.38 -16.15 -6.16
C ARG A 195 5.53 -16.22 -4.90
N ARG A 196 4.23 -15.89 -5.05
CA ARG A 196 3.21 -15.89 -3.97
C ARG A 196 2.54 -17.26 -3.76
N THR A 197 2.76 -18.22 -4.63
CA THR A 197 2.16 -19.56 -4.63
C THR A 197 3.06 -20.59 -3.93
N VAL A 198 2.48 -21.74 -3.58
CA VAL A 198 3.21 -22.91 -3.09
C VAL A 198 3.15 -24.07 -4.10
N PRO A 199 4.20 -24.90 -4.20
CA PRO A 199 5.46 -24.77 -3.48
C PRO A 199 6.30 -23.61 -4.05
N ASN A 200 7.21 -23.09 -3.23
CA ASN A 200 8.26 -22.16 -3.63
C ASN A 200 9.60 -22.76 -3.16
N VAL A 201 10.37 -23.28 -4.10
CA VAL A 201 11.65 -23.95 -3.85
C VAL A 201 12.77 -22.95 -4.06
N LEU A 202 13.56 -22.72 -3.02
CA LEU A 202 14.69 -21.80 -3.02
C LEU A 202 16.00 -22.60 -2.97
N VAL A 203 16.99 -22.13 -3.73
CA VAL A 203 18.40 -22.57 -3.63
C VAL A 203 19.25 -21.34 -3.34
N SER A 204 20.02 -21.36 -2.25
CA SER A 204 20.80 -20.21 -1.78
C SER A 204 19.96 -18.92 -1.67
N GLY A 205 18.70 -19.05 -1.24
CA GLY A 205 17.72 -17.96 -1.17
C GLY A 205 17.05 -17.55 -2.50
N THR A 206 17.49 -18.09 -3.64
CA THR A 206 16.94 -17.79 -4.98
C THR A 206 15.86 -18.78 -5.37
N SER A 207 14.67 -18.29 -5.77
CA SER A 207 13.57 -19.14 -6.25
C SER A 207 13.93 -19.85 -7.55
N ILE A 208 14.06 -21.19 -7.52
CA ILE A 208 14.17 -22.00 -8.74
C ILE A 208 12.80 -22.40 -9.31
N GLY A 209 11.73 -22.33 -8.51
CA GLY A 209 10.37 -22.47 -9.02
C GLY A 209 9.37 -23.08 -8.04
N GLY A 210 8.25 -23.55 -8.59
CA GLY A 210 7.22 -24.34 -7.91
C GLY A 210 7.09 -25.74 -8.51
N GLY A 211 5.97 -26.42 -8.23
CA GLY A 211 5.90 -27.87 -8.42
C GLY A 211 5.94 -28.32 -9.88
N ASP A 212 5.55 -27.45 -10.81
CA ASP A 212 5.60 -27.70 -12.25
C ASP A 212 7.00 -27.36 -12.81
N ASP A 213 7.62 -26.28 -12.34
CA ASP A 213 9.00 -25.91 -12.67
C ASP A 213 10.00 -27.01 -12.24
N ILE A 214 9.84 -27.58 -11.04
CA ILE A 214 10.69 -28.68 -10.54
C ILE A 214 10.46 -29.97 -11.33
N ALA A 215 9.22 -30.28 -11.72
CA ALA A 215 8.91 -31.46 -12.52
C ALA A 215 9.43 -31.35 -13.97
N ALA A 216 9.52 -30.13 -14.52
CA ALA A 216 10.15 -29.89 -15.81
C ALA A 216 11.68 -30.06 -15.75
N LEU A 217 12.34 -29.50 -14.72
CA LEU A 217 13.78 -29.65 -14.51
C LEU A 217 14.19 -31.12 -14.24
N GLU A 218 13.31 -31.88 -13.60
CA GLU A 218 13.43 -33.33 -13.45
C GLU A 218 13.35 -34.04 -14.82
N GLN A 219 12.28 -33.77 -15.58
CA GLN A 219 12.03 -34.44 -16.87
C GLN A 219 13.10 -34.13 -17.94
N SER A 220 13.88 -33.06 -17.78
CA SER A 220 14.96 -32.67 -18.67
C SER A 220 16.37 -33.00 -18.15
N ASP A 221 16.50 -33.77 -17.06
CA ASP A 221 17.76 -34.09 -16.36
C ASP A 221 18.58 -32.86 -15.91
N GLU A 222 17.97 -31.66 -15.89
CA GLU A 222 18.65 -30.40 -15.54
C GLU A 222 18.70 -30.15 -14.03
N LEU A 223 17.84 -30.78 -13.23
CA LEU A 223 17.63 -30.43 -11.82
C LEU A 223 18.92 -30.55 -11.00
N ALA A 224 19.67 -31.65 -11.13
CA ALA A 224 20.96 -31.82 -10.43
C ALA A 224 21.99 -30.73 -10.81
N SER A 225 22.09 -30.39 -12.10
CA SER A 225 22.96 -29.33 -12.61
C SER A 225 22.56 -27.96 -12.06
N LYS A 226 21.25 -27.65 -12.08
CA LYS A 226 20.67 -26.41 -11.57
C LYS A 226 20.88 -26.25 -10.06
N LEU A 227 20.75 -27.34 -9.30
CA LEU A 227 21.03 -27.38 -7.87
C LEU A 227 22.52 -27.13 -7.60
N LYS A 228 23.45 -27.90 -8.20
CA LYS A 228 24.91 -27.73 -7.97
C LYS A 228 25.39 -26.33 -8.41
N SER A 229 24.84 -25.79 -9.50
CA SER A 229 25.16 -24.44 -10.01
C SER A 229 24.77 -23.31 -9.05
N LEU A 230 23.56 -23.34 -8.48
CA LEU A 230 23.07 -22.29 -7.57
C LEU A 230 23.46 -22.53 -6.10
N GLY A 231 23.68 -23.78 -5.71
CA GLY A 231 24.13 -24.17 -4.37
C GLY A 231 25.64 -23.97 -4.16
N GLY A 232 26.44 -24.05 -5.23
CA GLY A 232 27.90 -23.96 -5.16
C GLY A 232 28.47 -24.88 -4.07
N LYS A 233 29.47 -24.41 -3.32
CA LYS A 233 30.11 -25.18 -2.23
C LYS A 233 29.22 -25.48 -1.02
N TRP A 234 27.95 -25.04 -0.99
CA TRP A 234 27.03 -25.30 0.11
C TRP A 234 26.17 -26.56 -0.11
N ILE A 235 26.03 -26.99 -1.38
CA ILE A 235 25.56 -28.34 -1.71
C ILE A 235 26.81 -29.18 -1.94
N VAL A 236 27.02 -30.17 -1.07
CA VAL A 236 28.16 -31.10 -1.14
C VAL A 236 27.94 -32.08 -2.27
N ASP A 237 26.71 -32.61 -2.40
CA ASP A 237 26.36 -33.50 -3.51
C ASP A 237 24.87 -33.49 -3.87
N VAL A 238 24.58 -33.97 -5.08
CA VAL A 238 23.27 -34.31 -5.61
C VAL A 238 23.45 -35.52 -6.54
N GLU A 239 22.88 -36.65 -6.14
CA GLU A 239 22.76 -37.86 -6.97
C GLU A 239 21.27 -38.10 -7.27
N HIS A 240 20.93 -38.45 -8.51
CA HIS A 240 19.60 -38.95 -8.86
C HIS A 240 19.50 -40.42 -8.47
N LEU A 241 18.38 -40.79 -7.84
CA LEU A 241 18.13 -42.15 -7.37
C LEU A 241 17.30 -42.89 -8.42
N GLU A 242 17.72 -44.10 -8.76
CA GLU A 242 16.94 -45.06 -9.56
C GLU A 242 15.67 -45.46 -8.79
N VAL A 243 14.61 -44.65 -8.90
CA VAL A 243 13.29 -45.00 -8.39
C VAL A 243 12.76 -46.14 -9.24
N GLU A 244 12.78 -47.36 -8.69
CA GLU A 244 12.21 -48.55 -9.34
C GLU A 244 10.75 -48.27 -9.73
N LYS A 245 10.53 -48.10 -11.05
CA LYS A 245 9.21 -47.84 -11.62
C LYS A 245 8.40 -49.13 -11.55
N GLY A 246 7.69 -49.31 -10.43
CA GLY A 246 6.85 -50.47 -10.16
C GLY A 246 5.94 -50.79 -11.34
N LEU A 247 6.00 -52.06 -11.76
CA LEU A 247 5.31 -52.63 -12.93
C LEU A 247 3.80 -52.79 -12.71
#